data_AF-A0A1F3TY94-F1
#
_entry.id   AF-A0A1F3TY94-F1
#
_cell.length_a   1.000
_cell.length_b   1.000
_cell.length_c   1.000
_cell.angle_alpha   90.00
_cell.angle_beta   90.00
_cell.angle_gamma   90.00
#
_symmetry.space_group_name_H-M   'P 1'
#
loop_
_entity.id
_entity.type
_entity.pdbx_description
1 polymer ?
#
loop_
_entity_poly.entity_id
_entity_poly.type
_entity_poly.pdbx_seq_one_letter_code
_entity_poly.pdbx_strand_id
1 'polypeptide(L)'
;MIDNSSDLNEILKYSLKMSAQKMRTLAVFDLDSTLFNVSTRTQKILEQFAHEYELDDLKTIEILHSDWGIKEALLRKGYKDEEHKELHTNLRDFWFQRFFSNEYLHYDVPYAGAIEFVLELAATGAEIKYLTGRDVERMGRGSKEILLKWGFPCTDEQLILKPHRSQDDELFKRDWFIQLDREHYHKIYFFENEPVNINAVLEHCPDVEIIFLDTTHARKQTVTAKIQRIPHFKRS
;
A
#
# COMPACT_ATOMS: atom_id res chain seq x y z
N MET A 1 -2.35 -23.41 -2.27
CA MET A 1 -2.15 -22.30 -1.32
C MET A 1 -0.66 -22.06 -1.25
N ILE A 2 -0.19 -20.86 -1.58
CA ILE A 2 1.19 -20.48 -1.33
C ILE A 2 1.29 -20.28 0.18
N ASP A 3 2.16 -21.03 0.84
CA ASP A 3 2.35 -20.94 2.29
C ASP A 3 3.27 -19.75 2.62
N ASN A 4 2.68 -18.57 2.83
CA ASN A 4 3.42 -17.38 3.22
C ASN A 4 3.99 -17.45 4.64
N SER A 5 3.56 -18.44 5.45
CA SER A 5 3.88 -18.46 6.88
C SER A 5 5.37 -18.72 7.12
N SER A 6 5.97 -19.59 6.31
CA SER A 6 7.40 -19.90 6.37
C SER A 6 8.22 -18.63 6.18
N ASP A 7 7.94 -17.85 5.14
CA ASP A 7 8.83 -16.77 4.73
C ASP A 7 8.76 -15.54 5.66
N LEU A 8 7.56 -15.16 6.11
CA LEU A 8 7.42 -14.07 7.08
C LEU A 8 8.01 -14.44 8.46
N ASN A 9 7.88 -15.70 8.87
CA ASN A 9 8.54 -16.18 10.08
C ASN A 9 10.07 -16.16 9.95
N GLU A 10 10.62 -16.45 8.78
CA GLU A 10 12.07 -16.34 8.55
C GLU A 10 12.56 -14.89 8.63
N ILE A 11 11.80 -13.91 8.12
CA ILE A 11 12.13 -12.49 8.29
C ILE A 11 12.21 -12.11 9.77
N LEU A 12 11.23 -12.53 10.59
CA LEU A 12 11.21 -12.27 12.03
C LEU A 12 12.39 -12.93 12.75
N LYS A 13 12.64 -14.22 12.50
CA LYS A 13 13.77 -14.95 13.08
C LYS A 13 15.11 -14.32 12.71
N TYR A 14 15.26 -13.95 11.44
CA TYR A 14 16.47 -13.31 10.94
C TYR A 14 16.68 -11.95 11.60
N SER A 15 15.65 -11.10 11.64
CA SER A 15 15.73 -9.79 12.27
C SER A 15 16.08 -9.89 13.75
N LEU A 16 15.45 -10.82 14.49
CA LEU A 16 15.77 -11.06 15.89
C LEU A 16 17.23 -11.49 16.09
N LYS A 17 17.73 -12.39 15.23
CA LYS A 17 19.13 -12.84 15.25
C LYS A 17 20.10 -11.69 14.99
N MET A 18 19.81 -10.81 14.03
CA MET A 18 20.64 -9.66 13.69
C MET A 18 20.67 -8.63 14.82
N SER A 19 19.51 -8.34 15.42
CA SER A 19 19.38 -7.46 16.57
C SER A 19 20.21 -7.94 17.76
N ALA A 20 20.20 -9.25 18.06
CA ALA A 20 21.04 -9.85 19.10
C ALA A 20 22.56 -9.66 18.84
N GLN A 21 22.96 -9.45 17.59
CA GLN A 21 24.34 -9.16 17.18
C GLN A 21 24.61 -7.65 17.02
N LYS A 22 23.68 -6.79 17.46
CA LYS A 22 23.72 -5.33 17.27
C LYS A 22 23.78 -4.89 15.80
N MET A 23 23.32 -5.75 14.91
CA MET A 23 23.17 -5.42 13.48
C MET A 23 21.76 -4.89 13.23
N ARG A 24 21.66 -3.82 12.45
CA ARG A 24 20.39 -3.16 12.17
C ARG A 24 19.67 -3.80 10.99
N THR A 25 18.37 -4.02 11.16
CA THR A 25 17.45 -4.37 10.08
C THR A 25 16.50 -3.22 9.86
N LEU A 26 16.28 -2.84 8.61
CA LEU A 26 15.26 -1.89 8.20
C LEU A 26 14.14 -2.62 7.46
N ALA A 27 12.90 -2.35 7.83
CA ALA A 27 11.73 -2.79 7.10
C ALA A 27 10.91 -1.58 6.65
N VAL A 28 10.75 -1.46 5.33
CA VAL A 28 10.05 -0.38 4.66
C VAL A 28 8.75 -0.93 4.09
N PHE A 29 7.63 -0.27 4.36
CA PHE A 29 6.32 -0.68 3.89
C PHE A 29 5.67 0.44 3.07
N ASP A 30 5.18 0.12 1.88
CA ASP A 30 4.15 0.94 1.26
C ASP A 30 2.82 0.83 2.03
N LEU A 31 1.89 1.76 1.78
CA LEU A 31 0.58 1.78 2.43
C LEU A 31 -0.53 1.25 1.53
N ASP A 32 -0.74 1.86 0.37
CA ASP A 32 -1.94 1.67 -0.45
C ASP A 32 -1.89 0.33 -1.18
N SER A 33 -2.77 -0.59 -0.81
CA SER A 33 -2.76 -1.98 -1.28
C SER A 33 -1.57 -2.80 -0.78
N THR A 34 -0.66 -2.24 0.01
CA THR A 34 0.40 -2.99 0.72
C THR A 34 -0.04 -3.31 2.15
N LEU A 35 -0.04 -2.32 3.05
CA LEU A 35 -0.55 -2.52 4.42
C LEU A 35 -2.08 -2.42 4.49
N PHE A 36 -2.67 -1.57 3.66
CA PHE A 36 -4.09 -1.25 3.71
C PHE A 36 -4.83 -1.72 2.47
N ASN A 37 -5.93 -2.43 2.67
CA ASN A 37 -6.93 -2.66 1.64
C ASN A 37 -7.72 -1.36 1.40
N VAL A 38 -7.64 -0.85 0.17
CA VAL A 38 -8.24 0.43 -0.25
C VAL A 38 -9.60 0.27 -0.93
N SER A 39 -10.05 -0.97 -1.15
CA SER A 39 -11.39 -1.25 -1.71
C SER A 39 -12.50 -0.73 -0.79
N THR A 40 -12.30 -0.78 0.53
CA THR A 40 -13.26 -0.27 1.52
C THR A 40 -13.42 1.25 1.43
N ARG A 41 -12.32 1.99 1.21
CA ARG A 41 -12.36 3.44 0.92
C ARG A 41 -13.11 3.73 -0.38
N THR A 42 -12.83 2.98 -1.45
CA THR A 42 -13.53 3.14 -2.73
C THR A 42 -15.03 2.81 -2.60
N GLN A 43 -15.39 1.79 -1.83
CA GLN A 43 -16.78 1.44 -1.54
C GLN A 43 -17.51 2.60 -0.86
N LYS A 44 -16.89 3.23 0.16
CA LYS A 44 -17.52 4.38 0.84
C LYS A 44 -17.70 5.59 -0.03
N ILE A 45 -16.75 5.85 -0.93
CA ILE A 45 -16.89 6.89 -1.94
C ILE A 45 -18.07 6.60 -2.87
N LEU A 46 -18.20 5.36 -3.36
CA LEU A 46 -19.30 4.96 -4.23
C LEU A 46 -20.66 5.06 -3.53
N GLU A 47 -20.77 4.57 -2.30
CA GLU A 47 -21.99 4.68 -1.49
C GLU A 47 -22.41 6.15 -1.30
N GLN A 48 -21.45 7.03 -1.03
CA GLN A 48 -21.73 8.45 -0.87
C GLN A 48 -22.15 9.12 -2.16
N PHE A 49 -21.49 8.80 -3.29
CA PHE A 49 -21.92 9.29 -4.59
C PHE A 49 -23.35 8.84 -4.91
N ALA A 50 -23.64 7.55 -4.70
CA ALA A 50 -24.97 7.00 -4.91
C ALA A 50 -26.03 7.69 -4.05
N HIS A 51 -25.68 8.07 -2.81
CA HIS A 51 -26.57 8.82 -1.93
C HIS A 51 -26.77 10.28 -2.38
N GLU A 52 -25.68 11.02 -2.67
CA GLU A 52 -25.74 12.44 -3.04
C GLU A 52 -26.48 12.68 -4.36
N TYR A 53 -26.43 11.73 -5.29
CA TYR A 53 -27.06 11.84 -6.61
C TYR A 53 -28.34 10.99 -6.75
N GLU A 54 -28.84 10.42 -5.64
CA GLU A 54 -30.07 9.60 -5.62
C GLU A 54 -30.05 8.43 -6.63
N LEU A 55 -28.89 7.78 -6.80
CA LEU A 55 -28.68 6.67 -7.72
C LEU A 55 -28.72 5.33 -6.98
N ASP A 56 -29.92 4.85 -6.67
CA ASP A 56 -30.12 3.63 -5.87
C ASP A 56 -29.46 2.38 -6.45
N ASP A 57 -29.41 2.26 -7.79
CA ASP A 57 -28.79 1.10 -8.45
C ASP A 57 -27.29 0.97 -8.10
N LEU A 58 -26.59 2.10 -7.90
CA LEU A 58 -25.18 2.11 -7.54
C LEU A 58 -24.93 1.59 -6.11
N LYS A 59 -25.92 1.67 -5.22
CA LYS A 59 -25.82 1.16 -3.84
C LYS A 59 -25.66 -0.36 -3.79
N THR A 60 -26.02 -1.04 -4.87
CA THR A 60 -25.92 -2.50 -4.99
C THR A 60 -24.57 -2.98 -5.55
N ILE A 61 -23.68 -2.05 -5.90
CA ILE A 61 -22.36 -2.37 -6.44
C ILE A 61 -21.39 -2.62 -5.28
N GLU A 62 -20.71 -3.77 -5.36
CA GLU A 62 -19.61 -4.13 -4.48
C GLU A 62 -18.27 -3.85 -5.18
N ILE A 63 -17.39 -3.13 -4.50
CA ILE A 63 -15.99 -2.98 -4.85
C ILE A 63 -15.22 -4.18 -4.30
N LEU A 64 -14.59 -4.95 -5.20
CA LEU A 64 -13.79 -6.10 -4.81
C LEU A 64 -12.37 -5.66 -4.44
N HIS A 65 -11.70 -6.43 -3.58
CA HIS A 65 -10.30 -6.18 -3.22
C HIS A 65 -9.33 -6.29 -4.41
N SER A 66 -9.73 -7.00 -5.48
CA SER A 66 -8.98 -7.14 -6.72
C SER A 66 -9.18 -5.97 -7.69
N ASP A 67 -10.13 -5.07 -7.40
CA ASP A 67 -10.46 -3.97 -8.29
C ASP A 67 -9.38 -2.92 -8.28
N TRP A 68 -9.02 -2.42 -9.47
CA TRP A 68 -8.21 -1.22 -9.59
C TRP A 68 -9.11 -0.01 -9.87
N GLY A 69 -9.48 0.68 -8.79
CA GLY A 69 -10.38 1.82 -8.83
C GLY A 69 -11.86 1.44 -9.04
N ILE A 70 -12.68 2.44 -9.39
CA ILE A 70 -14.15 2.28 -9.42
C ILE A 70 -14.68 1.69 -10.73
N LYS A 71 -13.92 1.81 -11.82
CA LYS A 71 -14.36 1.46 -13.17
C LYS A 71 -14.69 -0.03 -13.31
N GLU A 72 -13.85 -0.90 -12.76
CA GLU A 72 -14.04 -2.35 -12.89
C GLU A 72 -15.36 -2.80 -12.25
N ALA A 73 -15.74 -2.20 -11.13
CA ALA A 73 -17.01 -2.47 -10.46
C ALA A 73 -18.22 -1.99 -11.27
N LEU A 74 -18.13 -0.83 -11.90
CA LEU A 74 -19.17 -0.33 -12.81
C LEU A 74 -19.37 -1.25 -14.01
N LEU A 75 -18.27 -1.67 -14.65
CA LEU A 75 -18.32 -2.57 -15.79
C LEU A 75 -18.92 -3.93 -15.43
N ARG A 76 -18.57 -4.50 -14.26
CA ARG A 76 -19.19 -5.74 -13.77
C ARG A 76 -20.70 -5.61 -13.58
N LYS A 77 -21.18 -4.43 -13.17
CA LYS A 77 -22.62 -4.16 -13.01
C LYS A 77 -23.33 -3.89 -14.34
N GLY A 78 -22.59 -3.69 -15.42
CA GLY A 78 -23.13 -3.44 -16.76
C GLY A 78 -23.09 -1.99 -17.21
N TYR A 79 -22.52 -1.08 -16.42
CA TYR A 79 -22.33 0.32 -16.81
C TYR A 79 -21.15 0.45 -17.78
N LYS A 80 -21.41 0.30 -19.08
CA LYS A 80 -20.38 0.46 -20.12
C LYS A 80 -19.98 1.92 -20.32
N ASP A 81 -18.72 2.15 -20.67
CA ASP A 81 -18.14 3.50 -20.85
C ASP A 81 -18.87 4.31 -21.94
N GLU A 82 -19.21 3.68 -23.07
CA GLU A 82 -19.82 4.34 -24.22
C GLU A 82 -21.26 4.77 -23.93
N GLU A 83 -21.98 3.93 -23.17
CA GLU A 83 -23.40 4.12 -22.83
C GLU A 83 -23.58 5.06 -21.63
N HIS A 84 -22.62 5.09 -20.70
CA HIS A 84 -22.74 5.80 -19.42
C HIS A 84 -21.59 6.79 -19.18
N LYS A 85 -21.09 7.42 -20.25
CA LYS A 85 -19.90 8.28 -20.22
C LYS A 85 -19.95 9.38 -19.16
N GLU A 86 -21.10 10.04 -19.02
CA GLU A 86 -21.29 11.12 -18.04
C GLU A 86 -21.20 10.61 -16.61
N LEU A 87 -21.88 9.50 -16.30
CA LEU A 87 -21.79 8.83 -15.01
C LEU A 87 -20.35 8.44 -14.67
N HIS A 88 -19.64 7.80 -15.61
CA HIS A 88 -18.23 7.43 -15.43
C HIS A 88 -17.34 8.64 -15.15
N THR A 89 -17.54 9.73 -15.88
CA THR A 89 -16.74 10.95 -15.71
C THR A 89 -17.00 11.59 -14.34
N ASN A 90 -18.28 11.79 -14.00
CA ASN A 90 -18.68 12.44 -12.74
C ASN A 90 -18.24 11.60 -11.53
N LEU A 91 -18.45 10.28 -11.58
CA LEU A 91 -18.06 9.38 -10.51
C LEU A 91 -16.54 9.28 -10.38
N ARG A 92 -15.78 9.26 -11.48
CA ARG A 92 -14.32 9.29 -11.43
C ARG A 92 -13.81 10.57 -10.77
N ASP A 93 -14.34 11.72 -11.14
CA ASP A 93 -13.89 13.01 -10.59
C ASP A 93 -14.26 13.14 -9.12
N PHE A 94 -15.46 12.71 -8.74
CA PHE A 94 -15.91 12.59 -7.36
C PHE A 94 -15.01 11.67 -6.55
N TRP A 95 -14.68 10.50 -7.12
CA TRP A 95 -13.79 9.53 -6.50
C TRP A 95 -12.39 10.08 -6.35
N PHE A 96 -11.82 10.72 -7.36
CA PHE A 96 -10.45 11.23 -7.33
C PHE A 96 -10.27 12.28 -6.23
N GLN A 97 -11.22 13.21 -6.10
CA GLN A 97 -11.18 14.25 -5.06
C GLN A 97 -11.19 13.67 -3.64
N ARG A 98 -11.92 12.57 -3.44
CA ARG A 98 -12.12 11.96 -2.12
C ARG A 98 -11.07 10.92 -1.80
N PHE A 99 -10.71 10.06 -2.77
CA PHE A 99 -9.74 9.00 -2.58
C PHE A 99 -8.38 9.57 -2.15
N PHE A 100 -7.96 10.68 -2.74
CA PHE A 100 -6.74 11.40 -2.39
C PHE A 100 -7.00 12.51 -1.37
N SER A 101 -7.65 12.19 -0.25
CA SER A 101 -7.92 13.14 0.84
C SER A 101 -7.67 12.51 2.20
N ASN A 102 -7.32 13.34 3.18
CA ASN A 102 -7.09 12.91 4.56
C ASN A 102 -8.31 12.24 5.17
N GLU A 103 -9.51 12.71 4.82
CA GLU A 103 -10.78 12.32 5.41
C GLU A 103 -11.15 10.88 5.06
N TYR A 104 -10.95 10.48 3.80
CA TYR A 104 -11.38 9.15 3.33
C TYR A 104 -10.38 8.04 3.66
N LEU A 105 -9.15 8.39 4.02
CA LEU A 105 -8.16 7.41 4.49
C LEU A 105 -8.68 6.60 5.68
N HIS A 106 -9.54 7.18 6.53
CA HIS A 106 -10.11 6.52 7.69
C HIS A 106 -10.95 5.28 7.40
N TYR A 107 -11.33 5.07 6.14
CA TYR A 107 -12.05 3.89 5.66
C TYR A 107 -11.13 2.76 5.18
N ASP A 108 -9.82 3.00 5.06
CA ASP A 108 -8.85 1.95 4.78
C ASP A 108 -8.82 0.93 5.93
N VAL A 109 -8.74 -0.35 5.58
CA VAL A 109 -8.68 -1.47 6.53
C VAL A 109 -7.38 -2.25 6.30
N PRO A 110 -6.58 -2.56 7.33
CA PRO A 110 -5.36 -3.33 7.18
C PRO A 110 -5.62 -4.70 6.54
N TYR A 111 -4.68 -5.16 5.72
CA TYR A 111 -4.70 -6.54 5.28
C TYR A 111 -4.52 -7.49 6.46
N ALA A 112 -5.06 -8.70 6.30
CA ALA A 112 -5.03 -9.71 7.33
C ALA A 112 -3.59 -10.04 7.76
N GLY A 113 -3.32 -9.94 9.07
CA GLY A 113 -2.00 -10.19 9.67
C GLY A 113 -1.04 -9.00 9.62
N ALA A 114 -1.40 -7.88 8.97
CA ALA A 114 -0.48 -6.78 8.72
C ALA A 114 -0.06 -6.08 10.01
N ILE A 115 -1.02 -5.83 10.91
CA ILE A 115 -0.76 -5.20 12.21
C ILE A 115 0.16 -6.11 13.03
N GLU A 116 -0.21 -7.39 13.15
CA GLU A 116 0.53 -8.38 13.95
C GLU A 116 1.96 -8.54 13.44
N PHE A 117 2.15 -8.66 12.12
CA PHE A 117 3.48 -8.81 11.54
C PHE A 117 4.36 -7.58 11.75
N VAL A 118 3.85 -6.36 11.51
CA VAL A 118 4.64 -5.13 11.69
C VAL A 118 5.01 -4.92 13.16
N LEU A 119 4.10 -5.19 14.09
CA LEU A 119 4.37 -5.08 15.52
C LEU A 119 5.40 -6.10 16.00
N GLU A 120 5.29 -7.36 15.56
CA GLU A 120 6.28 -8.38 15.89
C GLU A 120 7.65 -8.06 15.29
N LEU A 121 7.69 -7.55 14.06
CA LEU A 121 8.94 -7.13 13.43
C LEU A 121 9.56 -5.92 14.12
N ALA A 122 8.76 -4.95 14.56
CA ALA A 122 9.27 -3.86 15.39
C ALA A 122 9.83 -4.40 16.73
N ALA A 123 9.17 -5.39 17.33
CA ALA A 123 9.58 -6.00 18.60
C ALA A 123 10.89 -6.79 18.52
N THR A 124 11.35 -7.20 17.32
CA THR A 124 12.70 -7.78 17.16
C THR A 124 13.80 -6.74 17.28
N GLY A 125 13.46 -5.45 17.22
CA GLY A 125 14.40 -4.33 17.11
C GLY A 125 14.63 -3.85 15.67
N ALA A 126 13.85 -4.31 14.70
CA ALA A 126 13.88 -3.74 13.36
C ALA A 126 13.39 -2.28 13.36
N GLU A 127 14.04 -1.44 12.57
CA GLU A 127 13.51 -0.11 12.27
C GLU A 127 12.38 -0.22 11.25
N ILE A 128 11.26 0.45 11.53
CA ILE A 128 10.08 0.46 10.67
C ILE A 128 9.95 1.82 9.99
N LYS A 129 9.84 1.83 8.66
CA LYS A 129 9.52 3.01 7.85
C LYS A 129 8.30 2.73 6.97
N TYR A 130 7.52 3.77 6.70
CA TYR A 130 6.42 3.76 5.75
C TYR A 130 6.78 4.67 4.58
N LEU A 131 6.96 4.12 3.39
CA LEU A 131 7.34 4.85 2.19
C LEU A 131 6.21 4.76 1.18
N THR A 132 5.46 5.86 1.00
CA THR A 132 4.19 5.83 0.27
C THR A 132 4.11 6.90 -0.82
N GLY A 133 3.36 6.57 -1.88
CA GLY A 133 3.00 7.50 -2.96
C GLY A 133 1.96 8.55 -2.60
N ARG A 134 1.57 8.65 -1.32
CA ARG A 134 0.73 9.72 -0.80
C ARG A 134 1.54 11.00 -0.64
N ASP A 135 0.94 12.15 -0.92
CA ASP A 135 1.59 13.45 -0.74
C ASP A 135 1.25 14.11 0.60
N VAL A 136 2.15 14.98 1.06
CA VAL A 136 2.04 15.69 2.34
C VAL A 136 0.74 16.50 2.45
N GLU A 137 0.44 17.31 1.44
CA GLU A 137 -0.67 18.27 1.47
C GLU A 137 -2.03 17.57 1.61
N ARG A 138 -2.30 16.60 0.73
CA ARG A 138 -3.63 15.99 0.63
C ARG A 138 -3.86 14.83 1.58
N MET A 139 -2.79 14.14 1.97
CA MET A 139 -2.90 12.81 2.59
C MET A 139 -1.96 12.58 3.78
N GLY A 140 -1.10 13.55 4.12
CA GLY A 140 -0.11 13.36 5.20
C GLY A 140 -0.75 13.19 6.58
N ARG A 141 -1.66 14.10 6.94
CA ARG A 141 -2.38 14.04 8.23
C ARG A 141 -3.15 12.73 8.39
N GLY A 142 -3.98 12.39 7.41
CA GLY A 142 -4.82 11.19 7.44
C GLY A 142 -3.99 9.91 7.46
N SER A 143 -2.83 9.89 6.79
CA SER A 143 -1.93 8.73 6.83
C SER A 143 -1.37 8.48 8.23
N LYS A 144 -0.94 9.53 8.93
CA LYS A 144 -0.49 9.43 10.33
C LYS A 144 -1.64 8.99 11.24
N GLU A 145 -2.82 9.58 11.08
CA GLU A 145 -4.00 9.24 11.88
C GLU A 145 -4.41 7.77 11.73
N ILE A 146 -4.41 7.21 10.51
CA ILE A 146 -4.79 5.80 10.32
C ILE A 146 -3.74 4.82 10.82
N LEU A 147 -2.45 5.14 10.71
CA LEU A 147 -1.38 4.31 11.27
C LEU A 147 -1.55 4.21 12.79
N LEU A 148 -1.77 5.34 13.46
CA LEU A 148 -2.02 5.39 14.90
C LEU A 148 -3.33 4.70 15.29
N LYS A 149 -4.42 4.92 14.54
CA LYS A 149 -5.74 4.29 14.76
C LYS A 149 -5.66 2.78 14.78
N TRP A 150 -4.87 2.19 13.88
CA TRP A 150 -4.72 0.73 13.76
C TRP A 150 -3.58 0.17 14.62
N GLY A 151 -2.89 1.02 15.40
CA GLY A 151 -1.86 0.60 16.35
C GLY A 151 -0.48 0.34 15.73
N PHE A 152 -0.23 0.79 14.50
CA PHE A 152 1.10 0.70 13.89
C PHE A 152 2.09 1.65 14.59
N PRO A 153 3.38 1.27 14.72
CA PRO A 153 4.40 2.13 15.29
C PRO A 153 4.68 3.32 14.36
N CYS A 154 4.27 4.53 14.72
CA CYS A 154 4.39 5.69 13.85
C CYS A 154 4.84 6.96 14.60
N THR A 155 6.08 7.38 14.39
CA THR A 155 6.59 8.74 14.61
C THR A 155 6.65 9.53 13.30
N ASP A 156 6.95 10.82 13.37
CA ASP A 156 7.04 11.67 12.17
C ASP A 156 8.19 11.23 11.24
N GLU A 157 9.28 10.71 11.80
CA GLU A 157 10.43 10.22 11.03
C GLU A 157 10.17 8.87 10.36
N GLN A 158 9.10 8.17 10.75
CA GLN A 158 8.75 6.87 10.17
C GLN A 158 7.89 7.01 8.92
N LEU A 159 7.11 8.08 8.78
CA LEU A 159 6.20 8.28 7.64
C LEU A 159 6.86 9.16 6.57
N ILE A 160 7.22 8.55 5.45
CA ILE A 160 7.84 9.21 4.30
C ILE A 160 6.79 9.38 3.19
N LEU A 161 6.43 10.64 2.95
CA LEU A 161 5.42 11.08 1.99
C LEU A 161 6.08 11.80 0.82
N LYS A 162 5.44 11.78 -0.34
CA LYS A 162 5.84 12.64 -1.45
C LYS A 162 5.69 14.12 -1.05
N PRO A 163 6.70 14.96 -1.31
CA PRO A 163 6.58 16.40 -1.14
C PRO A 163 5.40 17.00 -1.91
N HIS A 164 5.13 16.49 -3.11
CA HIS A 164 4.03 16.98 -3.95
C HIS A 164 3.43 15.87 -4.82
N ARG A 165 2.13 16.00 -5.13
CA ARG A 165 1.37 15.01 -5.89
C ARG A 165 1.89 14.72 -7.30
N SER A 166 2.53 15.70 -7.93
CA SER A 166 3.00 15.60 -9.32
C SER A 166 4.27 14.79 -9.47
N GLN A 167 4.92 14.42 -8.37
CA GLN A 167 6.09 13.58 -8.41
C GLN A 167 5.68 12.13 -8.66
N ASP A 168 6.34 11.48 -9.61
CA ASP A 168 6.14 10.07 -9.94
C ASP A 168 6.50 9.20 -8.73
N ASP A 169 5.66 8.19 -8.46
CA ASP A 169 5.81 7.36 -7.26
C ASP A 169 7.08 6.51 -7.32
N GLU A 170 7.34 5.91 -8.48
CA GLU A 170 8.47 5.04 -8.69
C GLU A 170 9.81 5.78 -8.60
N LEU A 171 9.86 7.01 -9.13
CA LEU A 171 11.06 7.85 -9.06
C LEU A 171 11.30 8.30 -7.61
N PHE A 172 10.24 8.72 -6.91
CA PHE A 172 10.32 9.10 -5.50
C PHE A 172 10.84 7.96 -4.63
N LYS A 173 10.25 6.77 -4.74
CA LYS A 173 10.64 5.61 -3.93
C LYS A 173 12.04 5.14 -4.24
N ARG A 174 12.40 5.05 -5.54
CA ARG A 174 13.76 4.76 -5.98
C ARG A 174 14.76 5.76 -5.38
N ASP A 175 14.51 7.05 -5.52
CA ASP A 175 15.44 8.09 -5.08
C ASP A 175 15.60 8.09 -3.56
N TRP A 176 14.54 7.77 -2.80
CA TRP A 176 14.64 7.58 -1.36
C TRP A 176 15.60 6.44 -1.00
N PHE A 177 15.49 5.28 -1.66
CA PHE A 177 16.43 4.17 -1.41
C PHE A 177 17.85 4.50 -1.86
N ILE A 178 18.04 5.24 -2.96
CA ILE A 178 19.36 5.70 -3.42
C ILE A 178 20.02 6.60 -2.36
N GLN A 179 19.25 7.49 -1.73
CA GLN A 179 19.74 8.46 -0.74
C GLN A 179 19.89 7.87 0.67
N LEU A 180 19.23 6.74 0.94
CA LEU A 180 19.36 6.02 2.21
C LEU A 180 20.81 5.58 2.42
N ASP A 181 21.34 5.81 3.62
CA ASP A 181 22.62 5.22 4.06
C ASP A 181 22.44 3.72 4.29
N ARG A 182 22.48 2.95 3.19
CA ARG A 182 22.21 1.51 3.20
C ARG A 182 23.31 0.71 3.90
N GLU A 183 24.54 1.22 3.93
CA GLU A 183 25.68 0.59 4.64
C GLU A 183 25.44 0.50 6.15
N HIS A 184 24.56 1.34 6.68
CA HIS A 184 24.16 1.32 8.07
C HIS A 184 23.29 0.11 8.46
N TYR A 185 22.70 -0.56 7.47
CA TYR A 185 21.80 -1.70 7.68
C TYR A 185 22.44 -2.97 7.17
N HIS A 186 22.40 -4.01 8.00
CA HIS A 186 22.81 -5.34 7.55
C HIS A 186 21.78 -5.94 6.58
N LYS A 187 20.51 -5.56 6.74
CA LYS A 187 19.42 -6.03 5.90
C LYS A 187 18.33 -4.97 5.76
N ILE A 188 17.82 -4.83 4.54
CA ILE A 188 16.71 -3.96 4.19
C ILE A 188 15.65 -4.79 3.51
N TYR A 189 14.43 -4.75 4.04
CA TYR A 189 13.23 -5.33 3.43
C TYR A 189 12.33 -4.21 2.90
N PHE A 190 11.77 -4.39 1.71
CA PHE A 190 10.78 -3.50 1.14
C PHE A 190 9.52 -4.26 0.75
N PHE A 191 8.40 -3.95 1.40
CA PHE A 191 7.08 -4.52 1.12
C PHE A 191 6.32 -3.56 0.22
N GLU A 192 5.96 -4.02 -0.97
CA GLU A 192 5.38 -3.20 -2.03
C GLU A 192 4.47 -4.06 -2.92
N ASN A 193 3.37 -3.49 -3.40
CA ASN A 193 2.43 -4.15 -4.29
C ASN A 193 2.53 -3.68 -5.75
N GLU A 194 3.07 -2.50 -6.04
CA GLU A 194 3.07 -1.96 -7.41
C GLU A 194 4.31 -2.39 -8.20
N PRO A 195 4.16 -3.15 -9.31
CA PRO A 195 5.30 -3.60 -10.11
C PRO A 195 6.24 -2.52 -10.62
N VAL A 196 5.72 -1.31 -10.92
CA VAL A 196 6.55 -0.20 -11.40
C VAL A 196 7.53 0.28 -10.31
N ASN A 197 7.05 0.35 -9.07
CA ASN A 197 7.89 0.67 -7.91
C ASN A 197 8.93 -0.42 -7.65
N ILE A 198 8.50 -1.69 -7.69
CA ILE A 198 9.36 -2.86 -7.48
C ILE A 198 10.51 -2.87 -8.49
N ASN A 199 10.19 -2.76 -9.78
CA ASN A 199 11.19 -2.81 -10.84
C ASN A 199 12.18 -1.64 -10.74
N ALA A 200 11.69 -0.43 -10.43
CA ALA A 200 12.55 0.74 -10.25
C ALA A 200 13.52 0.58 -9.07
N VAL A 201 13.09 0.01 -7.95
CA VAL A 201 13.99 -0.24 -6.80
C VAL A 201 14.97 -1.37 -7.11
N LEU A 202 14.55 -2.47 -7.73
CA LEU A 202 15.45 -3.58 -8.09
C LEU A 202 16.57 -3.15 -9.05
N GLU A 203 16.27 -2.28 -10.00
CA GLU A 203 17.24 -1.80 -10.99
C GLU A 203 18.38 -0.99 -10.34
N HIS A 204 18.06 -0.21 -9.30
CA HIS A 204 18.99 0.78 -8.74
C HIS A 204 19.52 0.42 -7.34
N CYS A 205 18.84 -0.46 -6.60
CA CYS A 205 19.15 -0.83 -5.23
C CYS A 205 19.02 -2.36 -5.05
N PRO A 206 19.87 -3.16 -5.73
CA PRO A 206 19.76 -4.62 -5.73
C PRO A 206 20.02 -5.27 -4.35
N ASP A 207 20.55 -4.51 -3.40
CA ASP A 207 20.76 -4.90 -2.01
C ASP A 207 19.47 -4.84 -1.15
N VAL A 208 18.41 -4.18 -1.65
CA VAL A 208 17.10 -4.15 -1.01
C VAL A 208 16.34 -5.43 -1.33
N GLU A 209 16.00 -6.20 -0.30
CA GLU A 209 15.18 -7.40 -0.48
C GLU A 209 13.70 -7.01 -0.57
N ILE A 210 13.12 -7.21 -1.75
CA ILE A 210 11.72 -6.86 -2.00
C ILE A 210 10.80 -8.05 -1.73
N ILE A 211 9.76 -7.81 -0.94
CA ILE A 211 8.64 -8.71 -0.70
C ILE A 211 7.45 -8.16 -1.47
N PHE A 212 7.10 -8.83 -2.58
CA PHE A 212 6.00 -8.39 -3.42
C PHE A 212 4.67 -8.84 -2.83
N LEU A 213 3.82 -7.88 -2.49
CA LEU A 213 2.45 -8.14 -2.07
C LEU A 213 1.56 -8.29 -3.30
N ASP A 214 1.06 -9.50 -3.51
CA ASP A 214 0.22 -9.86 -4.66
C ASP A 214 -1.24 -9.44 -4.41
N THR A 215 -1.44 -8.14 -4.28
CA THR A 215 -2.73 -7.46 -4.06
C THR A 215 -3.07 -6.58 -5.28
N THR A 216 -4.13 -5.78 -5.24
CA THR A 216 -4.50 -4.91 -6.37
C THR A 216 -3.40 -3.88 -6.69
N HIS A 217 -3.16 -3.62 -7.97
CA HIS A 217 -2.15 -2.67 -8.47
C HIS A 217 -2.54 -2.18 -9.88
N ALA A 218 -1.84 -1.17 -10.41
CA ALA A 218 -2.19 -0.51 -11.67
C ALA A 218 -1.91 -1.32 -12.94
N ARG A 219 -1.23 -2.47 -12.80
CA ARG A 219 -0.87 -3.41 -13.89
C ARG A 219 -0.11 -2.74 -15.06
N LYS A 220 0.60 -1.64 -14.80
CA LYS A 220 1.40 -0.91 -15.80
C LYS A 220 2.64 -1.69 -16.25
N GLN A 221 3.18 -2.51 -15.35
CA GLN A 221 4.32 -3.39 -15.60
C GLN A 221 4.09 -4.75 -14.92
N THR A 222 4.96 -5.70 -15.24
CA THR A 222 5.05 -6.99 -14.56
C THR A 222 6.38 -7.10 -13.83
N VAL A 223 6.38 -7.78 -12.68
CA VAL A 223 7.62 -8.14 -11.99
C VAL A 223 8.17 -9.43 -12.61
N THR A 224 9.32 -9.33 -13.27
CA THR A 224 10.00 -10.48 -13.90
C THR A 224 11.05 -11.12 -12.99
N ALA A 225 11.53 -10.38 -12.01
CA ALA A 225 12.47 -10.88 -11.02
C ALA A 225 11.85 -11.99 -10.17
N LYS A 226 12.66 -13.01 -9.84
CA LYS A 226 12.29 -14.08 -8.91
C LYS A 226 12.44 -13.58 -7.48
N ILE A 227 11.44 -12.83 -7.02
CA ILE A 227 11.36 -12.32 -5.65
C ILE A 227 10.24 -13.02 -4.89
N GLN A 228 10.30 -12.95 -3.56
CA GLN A 228 9.26 -13.48 -2.69
C GLN A 228 7.93 -12.78 -2.97
N ARG A 229 6.84 -13.55 -2.99
CA ARG A 229 5.47 -13.04 -3.21
C ARG A 229 4.55 -13.55 -2.12
N ILE A 230 3.75 -12.65 -1.54
CA ILE A 230 2.77 -12.99 -0.51
C ILE A 230 1.42 -12.32 -0.83
N PRO A 231 0.26 -13.01 -0.76
CA PRO A 231 -1.05 -12.37 -0.85
C PRO A 231 -1.47 -11.57 0.40
N HIS A 232 -0.88 -11.84 1.57
CA HIS A 232 -1.21 -11.21 2.85
C HIS A 232 -0.16 -11.55 3.92
N PHE A 233 -0.29 -10.92 5.08
CA PHE A 233 0.61 -11.08 6.23
C PHE A 233 0.21 -12.17 7.24
N LYS A 234 -0.95 -12.81 7.08
CA LYS A 234 -1.34 -13.96 7.92
C LYS A 234 -0.29 -15.07 7.84
N ARG A 235 0.19 -15.49 9.00
CA ARG A 235 1.06 -16.64 9.22
C ARG A 235 0.21 -17.75 9.87
N SER A 236 0.25 -18.95 9.31
CA SER A 236 -0.41 -20.16 9.85
C SER A 236 0.43 -20.81 10.95
#